data_AF-A0A2E3XVI0-F1
#
_entry.id   AF-A0A2E3XVI0-F1
#
_cell.length_a   1.000
_cell.length_b   1.000
_cell.length_c   1.000
_cell.angle_alpha   90.00
_cell.angle_beta   90.00
_cell.angle_gamma   90.00
#
_symmetry.space_group_name_H-M   'P 1'
#
loop_
_entity.id
_entity.type
_entity.pdbx_description
1 polymer ?
#
loop_
_entity_poly.entity_id
_entity_poly.type
_entity_poly.pdbx_seq_one_letter_code
_entity_poly.pdbx_strand_id
1 'polypeptide(L)'
;MIYADFNGSAPLCQDVIDYLKNRLDNGPYANPNAILHLGQKALMGMENARALAAKKLGALPKQVIFNSGSTEGISQIFFSLLYKPKFKKIILSFLESNILLSLIMLNSTLKMKAMNFTFFPH
;
A
#
# COMPACT_ATOMS: atom_id res chain seq x y z
N MET A 1 -24.74 -13.60 14.79
CA MET A 1 -23.54 -14.25 14.22
C MET A 1 -22.32 -13.60 14.86
N ILE A 2 -21.40 -14.38 15.42
CA ILE A 2 -20.14 -13.86 15.97
C ILE A 2 -19.11 -13.90 14.83
N TYR A 3 -18.53 -12.75 14.48
CA TYR A 3 -17.48 -12.66 13.47
C TYR A 3 -16.11 -12.63 14.16
N ALA A 4 -15.36 -13.73 14.07
CA ALA A 4 -14.08 -13.92 14.75
C ALA A 4 -12.88 -14.01 13.78
N ASP A 5 -12.99 -13.42 12.58
CA ASP A 5 -11.94 -13.42 11.55
C ASP A 5 -11.55 -12.00 11.11
N PHE A 6 -11.43 -11.09 12.09
CA PHE A 6 -11.08 -9.68 11.83
C PHE A 6 -9.67 -9.50 11.22
N ASN A 7 -8.82 -10.53 11.33
CA ASN A 7 -7.47 -10.52 10.78
C ASN A 7 -7.45 -10.80 9.27
N GLY A 8 -8.39 -11.60 8.75
CA GLY A 8 -8.52 -11.89 7.33
C GLY A 8 -9.24 -10.76 6.57
N SER A 9 -10.32 -10.24 7.14
CA SER A 9 -11.05 -9.08 6.63
C SER A 9 -11.87 -8.46 7.75
N ALA A 10 -12.29 -7.21 7.57
CA ALA A 10 -13.15 -6.53 8.53
C ALA A 10 -14.40 -5.99 7.83
N PRO A 11 -15.60 -6.12 8.43
CA PRO A 11 -16.76 -5.41 7.94
C PRO A 11 -16.51 -3.90 8.00
N LEU A 12 -16.98 -3.17 6.99
CA LEU A 12 -16.90 -1.71 7.00
C LEU A 12 -17.73 -1.16 8.16
N CYS A 13 -17.21 -0.13 8.84
CA CYS A 13 -18.02 0.61 9.81
C CYS A 13 -19.09 1.44 9.09
N GLN A 14 -20.19 1.71 9.80
CA GLN A 14 -21.35 2.41 9.23
C GLN A 14 -20.97 3.78 8.65
N ASP A 15 -20.11 4.54 9.34
CA ASP A 15 -19.64 5.85 8.88
C ASP A 15 -18.93 5.78 7.52
N VAL A 16 -18.16 4.71 7.27
CA VAL A 16 -17.48 4.52 5.97
C VAL A 16 -18.49 4.14 4.90
N ILE A 17 -19.48 3.30 5.22
CA ILE A 17 -20.57 2.95 4.29
C ILE A 17 -21.33 4.21 3.88
N ASP A 18 -21.71 5.05 4.83
CA ASP A 18 -22.49 6.26 4.59
C ASP A 18 -21.67 7.29 3.79
N TYR A 19 -20.39 7.44 4.10
CA TYR A 19 -19.47 8.25 3.31
C TYR A 19 -19.37 7.76 1.86
N LEU A 20 -19.20 6.45 1.65
CA LEU A 20 -19.07 5.88 0.31
C LEU A 20 -20.36 6.03 -0.50
N LYS A 21 -21.53 5.78 0.10
CA LYS A 21 -22.83 6.00 -0.56
C LYS A 21 -22.98 7.44 -1.03
N ASN A 22 -22.79 8.40 -0.12
CA ASN A 22 -22.86 9.82 -0.45
C ASN A 22 -21.85 10.18 -1.56
N ARG A 23 -20.61 9.68 -1.47
CA ARG A 23 -19.57 9.93 -2.47
C ARG A 23 -19.92 9.37 -3.86
N LEU A 24 -20.60 8.22 -3.90
CA LEU A 24 -21.05 7.53 -5.10
C LEU A 24 -22.31 8.13 -5.72
N ASP A 25 -23.18 8.76 -4.92
CA ASP A 25 -24.41 9.39 -5.40
C ASP A 25 -24.22 10.87 -5.77
N ASN A 26 -23.40 11.60 -5.00
CA ASN A 26 -23.29 13.06 -5.08
C ASN A 26 -21.92 13.56 -5.57
N GLY A 27 -20.95 12.68 -5.82
CA GLY A 27 -19.61 13.07 -6.25
C GLY A 27 -18.78 13.76 -5.13
N PRO A 28 -17.76 14.58 -5.47
CA PRO A 28 -17.38 15.05 -6.81
C PRO A 28 -16.68 14.01 -7.70
N TYR A 29 -17.12 13.82 -8.94
CA TYR A 29 -16.40 12.97 -9.92
C TYR A 29 -15.41 13.84 -10.70
N ALA A 30 -14.15 13.79 -10.32
CA ALA A 30 -13.13 14.62 -10.95
C ALA A 30 -11.77 13.93 -10.92
N ASN A 31 -10.97 14.19 -11.95
CA ASN A 31 -9.57 13.83 -11.98
C ASN A 31 -8.80 14.78 -11.03
N PRO A 32 -8.09 14.29 -10.00
CA PRO A 32 -7.32 15.13 -9.09
C PRO A 32 -6.17 15.87 -9.79
N ASN A 33 -5.75 15.43 -10.98
CA ASN A 33 -4.74 16.11 -11.80
C ASN A 33 -5.31 17.25 -12.66
N ALA A 34 -6.64 17.44 -12.68
CA ALA A 34 -7.25 18.54 -13.42
C ALA A 34 -7.12 19.87 -12.67
N ILE A 35 -6.82 20.95 -13.40
CA ILE A 35 -6.61 22.29 -12.84
C ILE A 35 -7.94 22.95 -12.42
N LEU A 36 -9.06 22.48 -12.97
CA LEU A 36 -10.41 22.98 -12.67
C LEU A 36 -10.76 22.80 -11.18
N HIS A 37 -11.68 23.63 -10.68
CA HIS A 37 -12.08 23.66 -9.27
C HIS A 37 -12.43 22.28 -8.69
N LEU A 38 -13.17 21.45 -9.42
CA LEU A 38 -13.52 20.10 -8.97
C LEU A 38 -12.32 19.16 -8.87
N GLY A 39 -11.33 19.30 -9.77
CA GLY A 39 -10.08 18.54 -9.72
C GLY A 39 -9.24 18.93 -8.51
N GLN A 40 -9.09 20.23 -8.26
CA GLN A 40 -8.44 20.76 -7.06
C GLN A 40 -9.13 20.28 -5.77
N LYS A 41 -10.47 20.25 -5.74
CA LYS A 41 -11.24 19.74 -4.61
C LYS A 41 -11.00 18.25 -4.37
N ALA A 42 -10.94 17.44 -5.42
CA ALA A 42 -10.61 16.02 -5.32
C ALA A 42 -9.17 15.81 -4.80
N LEU A 43 -8.21 16.57 -5.32
CA LEU A 43 -6.81 16.54 -4.86
C LEU A 43 -6.70 16.91 -3.38
N MET A 44 -7.36 17.99 -2.93
CA MET A 44 -7.37 18.37 -1.52
C MET A 44 -7.94 17.26 -0.63
N GLY A 45 -9.00 16.57 -1.07
CA GLY A 45 -9.53 15.42 -0.35
C GLY A 45 -8.50 14.30 -0.16
N MET A 46 -7.75 13.98 -1.21
CA MET A 46 -6.67 12.98 -1.16
C MET A 46 -5.51 13.42 -0.25
N GLU A 47 -5.09 14.68 -0.32
CA GLU A 47 -3.99 15.19 0.49
C GLU A 47 -4.37 15.30 1.98
N ASN A 48 -5.62 15.63 2.29
CA ASN A 48 -6.13 15.58 3.66
C ASN A 48 -6.10 14.14 4.21
N ALA A 49 -6.53 13.16 3.41
CA ALA A 49 -6.43 11.75 3.78
C ALA A 49 -4.97 11.31 3.99
N ARG A 50 -4.06 11.76 3.12
CA ARG A 50 -2.62 11.48 3.25
C ARG A 50 -2.05 12.06 4.54
N ALA A 51 -2.38 13.31 4.87
CA ALA A 51 -1.93 13.97 6.08
C ALA A 51 -2.42 13.25 7.34
N LEU A 52 -3.68 12.79 7.34
CA LEU A 52 -4.25 12.02 8.44
C LEU A 52 -3.54 10.67 8.62
N ALA A 53 -3.34 9.93 7.52
CA ALA A 53 -2.62 8.65 7.55
C ALA A 53 -1.18 8.82 8.04
N ALA A 54 -0.47 9.82 7.51
CA ALA A 54 0.90 10.14 7.92
C ALA A 54 0.98 10.46 9.42
N LYS A 55 0.06 11.27 9.95
CA LYS A 55 -0.03 11.57 11.38
C LYS A 55 -0.22 10.31 12.23
N LYS A 56 -1.10 9.39 11.81
CA LYS A 56 -1.35 8.13 12.53
C LYS A 56 -0.15 7.18 12.49
N LEU A 57 0.62 7.20 11.41
CA LEU A 57 1.82 6.38 11.23
C LEU A 57 3.10 7.02 11.81
N GLY A 58 3.04 8.26 12.29
CA GLY A 58 4.24 9.00 12.71
C GLY A 58 5.19 9.35 11.56
N ALA A 59 4.68 9.46 10.34
CA ALA A 59 5.44 9.73 9.12
C ALA A 59 5.17 11.14 8.57
N LEU A 60 6.01 11.62 7.65
CA LEU A 60 5.71 12.82 6.87
C LEU A 60 4.71 12.48 5.75
N PRO A 61 3.81 13.41 5.34
CA PRO A 61 2.88 13.17 4.25
C PRO A 61 3.55 12.67 2.96
N LYS A 62 4.71 13.23 2.62
CA LYS A 62 5.52 12.83 1.44
C LYS A 62 6.06 11.38 1.49
N GLN A 63 5.99 10.72 2.64
CA GLN A 63 6.41 9.32 2.81
C GLN A 63 5.24 8.33 2.68
N VAL A 64 4.00 8.83 2.52
CA VAL A 64 2.80 7.99 2.39
C VAL A 64 2.37 7.95 0.92
N ILE A 65 2.32 6.75 0.35
CA ILE A 65 1.83 6.49 -1.00
C ILE A 65 0.57 5.63 -0.87
N PHE A 66 -0.48 5.98 -1.62
CA PHE A 66 -1.70 5.17 -1.72
C PHE A 66 -1.59 4.24 -2.93
N ASN A 67 -1.93 2.97 -2.73
CA ASN A 67 -2.01 1.93 -3.75
C ASN A 67 -3.31 1.13 -3.54
N SER A 68 -3.53 0.07 -4.32
CA SER A 68 -4.73 -0.76 -4.20
C SER A 68 -4.73 -1.69 -2.98
N GLY A 69 -3.58 -1.93 -2.36
CA GLY A 69 -3.47 -2.77 -1.16
C GLY A 69 -2.06 -3.27 -0.87
N SER A 70 -1.94 -4.05 0.21
CA SER A 70 -0.66 -4.52 0.75
C SER A 70 0.17 -5.31 -0.25
N THR A 71 -0.47 -6.16 -1.07
CA THR A 71 0.20 -6.96 -2.11
C THR A 71 0.92 -6.09 -3.14
N GLU A 72 0.25 -5.04 -3.62
CA GLU A 72 0.84 -4.08 -4.57
C GLU A 72 1.95 -3.30 -3.89
N GLY A 73 1.75 -2.82 -2.66
CA GLY A 73 2.76 -2.04 -1.93
C GLY A 73 4.05 -2.79 -1.69
N ILE A 74 3.97 -4.04 -1.22
CA ILE A 74 5.14 -4.91 -1.00
C ILE A 74 5.86 -5.16 -2.33
N SER A 75 5.11 -5.47 -3.39
CA SER A 75 5.68 -5.73 -4.71
C SER A 75 6.39 -4.49 -5.27
N GLN A 76 5.79 -3.31 -5.13
CA GLN A 76 6.36 -2.05 -5.59
C GLN A 76 7.71 -1.76 -4.93
N ILE A 77 7.80 -1.93 -3.60
CA ILE A 77 9.05 -1.75 -2.86
C ILE A 77 10.09 -2.79 -3.29
N PHE A 78 9.68 -4.06 -3.40
CA PHE A 78 10.56 -5.15 -3.79
C PHE A 78 11.19 -4.92 -5.17
N PHE A 79 10.37 -4.62 -6.19
CA PHE A 79 10.88 -4.33 -7.52
C PHE A 79 11.70 -3.04 -7.58
N SER A 80 11.36 -2.03 -6.77
CA SER A 80 12.17 -0.81 -6.65
C SER A 80 13.59 -1.08 -6.15
N LEU A 81 13.74 -1.98 -5.17
CA LEU A 81 15.04 -2.40 -4.65
C LEU A 81 15.87 -3.16 -5.69
N LEU A 82 15.21 -3.97 -6.53
CA LEU A 82 15.88 -4.77 -7.57
C LEU A 82 16.29 -3.96 -8.81
N TYR A 83 15.52 -2.95 -9.19
CA TYR A 83 15.77 -2.17 -10.41
C TYR A 83 17.10 -1.40 -10.37
N LYS A 84 17.46 -0.83 -9.20
CA LYS A 84 18.76 -0.18 -8.97
C LYS A 84 19.30 -0.59 -7.59
N PRO A 85 19.94 -1.77 -7.49
CA PRO A 85 20.36 -2.32 -6.22
C PRO A 85 21.43 -1.44 -5.60
N LYS A 86 21.05 -0.65 -4.60
CA LYS A 86 22.01 0.06 -3.73
C LYS A 86 22.63 -0.85 -2.68
N PHE A 87 22.00 -1.98 -2.43
CA PHE A 87 22.38 -2.94 -1.40
C PHE A 87 22.61 -4.32 -2.02
N LYS A 88 23.56 -5.08 -1.49
CA LYS A 88 23.87 -6.44 -1.98
C LYS A 88 23.16 -7.54 -1.20
N LYS A 89 22.55 -7.20 -0.07
CA LYS A 89 21.93 -8.14 0.87
C LYS A 89 20.59 -7.61 1.36
N ILE A 90 19.55 -8.46 1.31
CA ILE A 90 18.25 -8.22 1.93
C ILE A 90 18.06 -9.30 3.01
N ILE A 91 17.63 -8.88 4.19
CA ILE A 91 17.38 -9.77 5.33
C ILE A 91 15.86 -9.79 5.56
N LEU A 92 15.29 -10.97 5.68
CA LEU A 92 13.85 -11.17 5.89
C LEU A 92 13.63 -12.16 7.04
N SER A 93 12.52 -12.00 7.77
CA SER A 93 12.08 -12.98 8.76
C SER A 93 11.25 -14.11 8.13
N PHE A 94 11.20 -15.25 8.81
CA PHE A 94 10.45 -16.42 8.34
C PHE A 94 8.92 -16.25 8.42
N LEU A 95 8.42 -15.35 9.28
CA LEU A 95 6.99 -15.11 9.52
C LEU A 95 6.32 -14.16 8.52
N GLU A 96 6.99 -13.86 7.41
CA GLU A 96 6.50 -12.91 6.43
C GLU A 96 5.33 -13.46 5.61
N SER A 97 4.51 -12.55 5.07
CA SER A 97 3.38 -12.90 4.21
C SER A 97 3.81 -13.72 2.98
N ASN A 98 2.95 -14.67 2.56
CA ASN A 98 3.16 -15.53 1.39
C ASN A 98 3.57 -14.76 0.12
N ILE A 99 3.10 -13.51 -0.03
CA ILE A 99 3.44 -12.62 -1.14
C ILE A 99 4.94 -12.39 -1.25
N LEU A 100 5.62 -12.19 -0.11
CA LEU A 100 7.06 -11.92 -0.09
C LEU A 100 7.86 -13.16 -0.51
N LEU A 101 7.43 -14.34 -0.07
CA LEU A 101 8.04 -15.60 -0.49
C LEU A 101 7.88 -15.84 -2.00
N SER A 102 6.68 -15.59 -2.55
CA SER A 102 6.44 -15.67 -3.99
C SER A 102 7.32 -14.71 -4.79
N LEU A 103 7.52 -13.48 -4.31
CA LEU A 103 8.38 -12.48 -4.96
C LEU A 103 9.86 -12.90 -4.98
N ILE A 104 10.37 -13.49 -3.88
CA ILE A 104 11.73 -14.02 -3.82
C ILE A 104 11.90 -15.18 -4.81
N MET A 105 10.94 -16.11 -4.86
CA MET A 105 10.94 -17.22 -5.80
C MET A 105 10.96 -16.72 -7.25
N LEU A 106 10.09 -15.76 -7.59
CA LEU A 106 10.05 -15.14 -8.92
C LEU A 106 11.41 -14.56 -9.31
N ASN A 107 12.08 -13.87 -8.38
CA ASN A 107 13.39 -13.29 -8.62
C ASN A 107 14.48 -14.36 -8.89
N SER A 108 14.44 -15.48 -8.17
CA SER A 108 15.37 -16.59 -8.38
C SER A 108 15.23 -17.21 -9.78
N THR A 109 13.99 -17.30 -10.28
CA THR A 109 13.68 -17.79 -11.63
C THR A 109 14.13 -16.82 -12.72
N LEU A 110 13.99 -15.50 -12.48
CA LEU A 110 14.32 -14.46 -13.46
C LEU A 110 15.84 -14.17 -13.58
N LYS A 111 16.71 -14.89 -12.86
CA LYS A 111 18.18 -14.71 -12.89
C LYS A 111 18.65 -13.25 -12.67
N MET A 112 17.88 -12.42 -11.96
CA MET A 112 18.36 -11.10 -11.56
C MET A 112 19.35 -11.26 -10.40
N LYS A 113 20.61 -11.56 -10.77
CA LYS A 113 21.75 -11.99 -9.95
C LYS A 113 22.27 -10.98 -8.91
N ALA A 114 21.51 -9.95 -8.53
CA ALA A 114 22.08 -8.80 -7.83
C ALA A 114 21.99 -8.82 -6.29
N MET A 115 21.13 -9.65 -5.68
CA MET A 115 20.88 -9.59 -4.23
C MET A 115 20.81 -10.96 -3.57
N ASN A 116 21.52 -11.09 -2.45
CA ASN A 116 21.45 -12.27 -1.57
C ASN A 116 20.32 -12.08 -0.54
N PHE A 117 19.40 -13.04 -0.48
CA PHE A 117 18.36 -13.11 0.55
C PHE A 117 18.83 -14.03 1.68
N THR A 118 18.70 -13.58 2.92
CA THR A 118 18.99 -14.40 4.10
C THR A 118 17.77 -14.41 5.01
N PHE A 119 17.29 -15.61 5.34
CA PHE A 119 16.24 -15.80 6.33
C PHE A 119 16.87 -15.93 7.71
N PHE A 120 16.38 -15.17 8.67
CA PHE A 120 16.80 -15.30 10.07
C PHE A 120 15.89 -16.31 10.77
N PRO A 121 16.41 -17.42 11.32
CA PRO A 121 15.64 -18.28 12.21
C PRO A 121 15.48 -17.57 13.56
N HIS A 122 14.27 -17.63 14.13
CA HIS A 122 14.04 -17.21 15.51
C HIS A 122 14.78 -18.13 16.49
#